data_AF-A0A146LL14-F1
#
_entry.id   AF-A0A146LL14-F1
#
_cell.length_a   1.000
_cell.length_b   1.000
_cell.length_c   1.000
_cell.angle_alpha   90.00
_cell.angle_beta   90.00
_cell.angle_gamma   90.00
#
_symmetry.space_group_name_H-M   'P 1'
#
loop_
_entity.id
_entity.type
_entity.pdbx_description
1 polymer ?
#
loop_
_entity_poly.entity_id
_entity_poly.type
_entity_poly.pdbx_seq_one_letter_code
_entity_poly.pdbx_strand_id
1 'polypeptide(L)'
;AAFIFASLLWIMTANVADSSPSRNKRQGCFCTKEYEPVCGKVSGELRDFDNICEFRRAGGKDADIVFNESCKVYADFKKCEEKCPQYFQGVCASDGKTYAGDCYVECYRKFERGKGGLCVVRQGDCNQKH
;
A
#
# COMPACT_ATOMS: atom_id res chain seq x y z
N ALA A 1 12.27 37.76 -71.95
CA ALA A 1 13.16 37.83 -70.77
C ALA A 1 12.65 38.98 -69.90
N ALA A 2 12.49 38.89 -68.58
CA ALA A 2 13.16 38.05 -67.59
C ALA A 2 12.23 37.79 -66.38
N PHE A 3 12.47 36.65 -65.73
CA PHE A 3 11.91 36.25 -64.43
C PHE A 3 12.54 37.05 -63.30
N ILE A 4 11.77 37.49 -62.29
CA ILE A 4 12.26 37.67 -60.92
C ILE A 4 11.20 37.13 -59.93
N PHE A 5 11.65 36.20 -59.09
CA PHE A 5 10.93 35.53 -58.02
C PHE A 5 10.85 36.36 -56.74
N ALA A 6 9.93 35.95 -55.86
CA ALA A 6 9.94 36.06 -54.40
C ALA A 6 9.26 37.28 -53.75
N SER A 7 8.13 37.00 -53.10
CA SER A 7 7.93 37.41 -51.70
C SER A 7 7.02 36.41 -50.97
N LEU A 8 7.68 35.59 -50.17
CA LEU A 8 7.09 34.76 -49.11
C LEU A 8 6.45 35.65 -48.04
N LEU A 9 5.63 35.01 -47.19
CA LEU A 9 5.23 35.41 -45.82
C LEU A 9 3.94 36.27 -45.75
N TRP A 10 2.89 35.94 -44.99
CA TRP A 10 2.76 35.06 -43.83
C TRP A 10 1.39 34.37 -43.87
N ILE A 11 1.40 33.04 -43.83
CA ILE A 11 0.29 32.30 -43.23
C ILE A 11 0.28 32.79 -41.77
N MET A 12 -0.73 33.55 -41.36
CA MET A 12 -0.99 33.77 -39.95
C MET A 12 -1.35 32.41 -39.39
N THR A 13 -0.35 31.65 -38.97
CA THR A 13 -0.56 30.43 -38.21
C THR A 13 -1.40 30.83 -37.02
N ALA A 14 -2.62 30.31 -36.95
CA ALA A 14 -3.44 30.44 -35.77
C ALA A 14 -2.59 29.91 -34.60
N ASN A 15 -2.14 30.82 -33.73
CA ASN A 15 -1.64 30.43 -32.43
C ASN A 15 -2.87 29.93 -31.66
N VAL A 16 -3.10 28.62 -31.68
CA VAL A 16 -3.79 27.99 -30.56
C VAL A 16 -2.87 28.24 -29.37
N ALA A 17 -3.24 29.24 -28.56
CA ALA A 17 -2.72 29.34 -27.22
C ALA A 17 -3.09 28.02 -26.55
N ASP A 18 -2.06 27.24 -26.25
CA ASP A 18 -2.13 26.00 -25.49
C ASP A 18 -2.77 26.34 -24.14
N SER A 19 -4.09 26.16 -24.03
CA SER A 19 -4.76 26.08 -22.74
C SER A 19 -4.46 24.70 -22.16
N SER A 20 -3.18 24.42 -21.95
CA SER A 20 -2.73 23.40 -21.04
C SER A 20 -3.41 23.70 -19.71
N PRO A 21 -4.23 22.80 -19.14
CA PRO A 21 -4.80 23.02 -17.84
C PRO A 21 -3.61 23.13 -16.89
N SER A 22 -3.41 24.33 -16.35
CA SER A 22 -2.47 24.53 -15.27
C SER A 22 -2.88 23.53 -14.19
N ARG A 23 -2.03 22.53 -13.94
CA ARG A 23 -2.21 21.61 -12.83
C ARG A 23 -2.12 22.49 -11.58
N ASN A 24 -3.29 22.92 -11.12
CA ASN A 24 -3.47 23.78 -9.97
C ASN A 24 -2.94 23.01 -8.76
N LYS A 25 -1.68 23.29 -8.41
CA LYS A 25 -0.85 22.47 -7.53
C LYS A 25 -1.15 22.71 -6.05
N ARG A 26 -2.43 22.96 -5.71
CA ARG A 26 -2.97 23.04 -4.34
C ARG A 26 -4.47 22.69 -4.30
N GLN A 27 -4.88 21.61 -4.95
CA GLN A 27 -6.01 20.87 -4.39
C GLN A 27 -5.45 20.09 -3.20
N GLY A 28 -5.88 20.45 -1.99
CA GLY A 28 -5.49 19.74 -0.79
C GLY A 28 -5.76 18.24 -0.97
N CYS A 29 -4.74 17.42 -0.79
CA CYS A 29 -4.94 15.97 -0.71
C CYS A 29 -5.73 15.71 0.57
N PHE A 30 -7.05 15.54 0.44
CA PHE A 30 -7.89 15.06 1.52
C PHE A 30 -7.91 13.55 1.47
N CYS A 31 -7.67 12.92 2.62
CA CYS A 31 -7.86 11.49 2.77
C CYS A 31 -9.24 11.22 3.35
N THR A 32 -9.81 10.09 2.99
CA THR A 32 -10.99 9.54 3.65
C THR A 32 -10.61 9.08 5.06
N LYS A 33 -11.60 8.98 5.95
CA LYS A 33 -11.42 8.45 7.32
C LYS A 33 -11.58 6.93 7.38
N GLU A 34 -11.29 6.25 6.27
CA GLU A 34 -11.31 4.79 6.21
C GLU A 34 -10.10 4.24 6.96
N TYR A 35 -10.32 3.19 7.74
CA TYR A 35 -9.27 2.54 8.52
C TYR A 35 -8.84 1.23 7.84
N GLU A 36 -7.76 1.33 7.07
CA GLU A 36 -7.05 0.25 6.39
C GLU A 36 -5.56 0.40 6.68
N PRO A 37 -5.11 0.06 7.90
CA PRO A 37 -3.85 0.52 8.42
C PRO A 37 -2.66 -0.04 7.64
N VAL A 38 -1.62 0.78 7.49
CA VAL A 38 -0.33 0.35 6.91
C VAL A 38 0.82 0.69 7.86
N CYS A 39 1.80 -0.21 7.94
CA CYS A 39 3.09 0.07 8.56
C CYS A 39 4.04 0.54 7.47
N GLY A 40 4.48 1.79 7.56
CA GLY A 40 5.31 2.41 6.55
C GLY A 40 6.48 3.17 7.14
N LYS A 41 7.57 3.28 6.38
CA LYS A 41 8.76 4.03 6.75
C LYS A 41 8.66 5.46 6.22
N VAL A 42 8.69 6.45 7.11
CA VAL A 42 8.73 7.87 6.73
C VAL A 42 9.87 8.54 7.46
N SER A 43 10.72 9.26 6.73
CA SER A 43 11.92 9.91 7.28
C SER A 43 12.86 8.96 8.03
N GLY A 44 12.89 7.68 7.65
CA GLY A 44 13.73 6.69 8.32
C GLY A 44 13.03 5.87 9.41
N GLU A 45 11.85 6.27 9.85
CA GLU A 45 11.16 5.67 11.00
C GLU A 45 9.90 4.91 10.57
N LEU A 46 9.68 3.73 11.18
CA LEU A 46 8.45 2.96 11.01
C LEU A 46 7.33 3.56 11.82
N ARG A 47 6.18 3.81 11.18
CA ARG A 47 4.99 4.37 11.82
C ARG A 47 3.72 3.74 11.26
N ASP A 48 2.69 3.74 12.09
CA ASP A 48 1.32 3.40 11.70
C ASP A 48 0.67 4.56 10.97
N PHE A 49 -0.09 4.24 9.93
CA PHE A 49 -0.95 5.18 9.22
C PHE A 49 -2.32 4.55 9.04
N ASP A 50 -3.39 5.29 9.33
CA ASP A 50 -4.77 4.80 9.29
C ASP A 50 -5.15 4.24 7.92
N ASN A 51 -4.55 4.77 6.86
CA ASN A 51 -4.65 4.26 5.51
C ASN A 51 -3.48 4.71 4.64
N ILE A 52 -3.40 4.13 3.44
CA ILE A 52 -2.36 4.44 2.45
C ILE A 52 -2.37 5.93 2.01
N CYS A 53 -3.52 6.61 2.04
CA CYS A 53 -3.58 8.03 1.71
C CYS A 53 -2.86 8.87 2.78
N GLU A 54 -3.14 8.62 4.07
CA GLU A 54 -2.49 9.32 5.18
C GLU A 54 -0.97 9.07 5.20
N PHE A 55 -0.53 7.84 4.87
CA PHE A 55 0.87 7.52 4.68
C PHE A 55 1.55 8.36 3.59
N ARG A 56 0.94 8.44 2.39
CA ARG A 56 1.46 9.27 1.29
C ARG A 56 1.45 10.75 1.64
N ARG A 57 0.42 11.21 2.37
CA ARG A 57 0.32 12.60 2.87
C ARG A 57 1.44 12.95 3.84
N ALA A 58 1.90 11.97 4.64
CA ALA A 58 3.06 12.12 5.52
C ALA A 58 4.41 12.11 4.77
N GLY A 59 4.42 11.95 3.45
CA GLY A 59 5.63 11.93 2.61
C GLY A 59 6.18 10.53 2.33
N GLY A 60 5.45 9.48 2.71
CA GLY A 60 5.80 8.10 2.37
C GLY A 60 5.60 7.79 0.88
N LYS A 61 6.42 6.87 0.35
CA LYS A 61 6.22 6.29 -0.98
C LYS A 61 5.73 4.86 -0.82
N ASP A 62 4.96 4.34 -1.76
CA ASP A 62 4.42 2.97 -1.67
C ASP A 62 5.51 1.91 -1.47
N ALA A 63 6.70 2.12 -2.02
CA ALA A 63 7.86 1.25 -1.82
C ALA A 63 8.42 1.24 -0.37
N ASP A 64 8.06 2.25 0.43
CA ASP A 64 8.44 2.37 1.84
C ASP A 64 7.39 1.73 2.79
N ILE A 65 6.28 1.18 2.25
CA ILE A 65 5.35 0.35 3.03
C ILE A 65 6.03 -1.00 3.28
N VAL A 66 6.17 -1.36 4.56
CA VAL A 66 6.77 -2.64 4.96
C VAL A 66 5.72 -3.71 5.26
N PHE A 67 4.49 -3.30 5.56
CA PHE A 67 3.40 -4.21 5.90
C PHE A 67 2.02 -3.56 5.69
N ASN A 68 1.06 -4.31 5.15
CA ASN A 68 -0.31 -3.84 4.87
C ASN A 68 -1.26 -3.97 6.07
N GLU A 69 -0.70 -3.87 7.27
CA GLU A 69 -1.38 -3.85 8.56
C GLU A 69 -0.53 -2.97 9.48
N SER A 70 -0.96 -2.76 10.73
CA SER A 70 -0.20 -1.96 11.69
C SER A 70 1.22 -2.50 11.99
N CYS A 71 2.11 -1.61 12.42
CA CYS A 71 3.47 -1.91 12.83
C CYS A 71 3.53 -2.85 14.04
N LYS A 72 2.49 -2.88 14.88
CA LYS A 72 2.37 -3.92 15.92
C LYS A 72 2.25 -5.30 15.29
N VAL A 73 1.37 -5.47 14.30
CA VAL A 73 1.20 -6.76 13.61
C VAL A 73 2.49 -7.13 12.86
N TYR A 74 3.14 -6.17 12.20
CA TYR A 74 4.44 -6.38 11.57
C TYR A 74 5.51 -6.88 12.56
N ALA A 75 5.61 -6.26 13.74
CA ALA A 75 6.55 -6.68 14.78
C ALA A 75 6.24 -8.09 15.31
N ASP A 76 4.96 -8.44 15.46
CA ASP A 76 4.54 -9.77 15.89
C ASP A 76 4.80 -10.82 14.78
N PHE A 77 4.60 -10.45 13.51
CA PHE A 77 4.98 -11.27 12.35
C PHE A 77 6.47 -11.60 12.36
N LYS A 78 7.34 -10.59 12.53
CA LYS A 78 8.80 -10.77 12.56
C LYS A 78 9.26 -11.72 13.68
N LYS A 79 8.68 -11.61 14.88
CA LYS A 79 8.99 -12.54 15.99
C LYS A 79 8.61 -13.98 15.67
N CYS A 80 7.54 -14.20 14.90
CA CYS A 80 7.10 -15.53 14.51
C CYS A 80 7.89 -16.07 13.31
N GLU A 81 8.26 -15.22 12.36
CA GLU A 81 9.12 -15.56 11.23
C GLU A 81 10.47 -16.15 11.68
N GLU A 82 11.05 -15.63 12.77
CA GLU A 82 12.28 -16.16 13.36
C GLU A 82 12.14 -17.55 14.00
N LYS A 83 10.91 -17.96 14.34
CA LYS A 83 10.62 -19.18 15.11
C LYS A 83 9.94 -20.28 14.30
N CYS A 84 9.27 -19.90 13.23
CA CYS A 84 8.48 -20.80 12.40
C CYS A 84 9.22 -21.14 11.09
N PRO A 85 8.88 -22.27 10.45
CA PRO A 85 9.39 -22.59 9.14
C PRO A 85 9.06 -21.51 8.12
N GLN A 86 9.95 -21.29 7.15
CA GLN A 86 9.75 -20.30 6.09
C GLN A 86 8.85 -20.79 4.94
N TYR A 87 8.49 -22.08 4.91
CA TYR A 87 7.55 -22.57 3.91
C TYR A 87 6.12 -22.15 4.28
N PHE A 88 5.33 -21.78 3.27
CA PHE A 88 3.94 -21.37 3.45
C PHE A 88 3.03 -22.60 3.46
N GLN A 89 2.32 -22.82 4.56
CA GLN A 89 1.20 -23.77 4.66
C GLN A 89 -0.03 -23.01 5.14
N GLY A 90 -0.75 -22.38 4.21
CA GLY A 90 -1.91 -21.53 4.54
C GLY A 90 -2.91 -22.26 5.43
N VAL A 91 -3.32 -21.63 6.53
CA VAL A 91 -4.38 -22.13 7.42
C VAL A 91 -5.35 -21.02 7.77
N CYS A 92 -6.64 -21.35 7.82
CA CYS A 92 -7.69 -20.43 8.22
C CYS A 92 -7.84 -20.48 9.74
N ALA A 93 -7.66 -19.32 10.40
CA ALA A 93 -7.79 -19.20 11.84
C ALA A 93 -9.19 -18.71 12.27
N SER A 94 -9.46 -18.79 13.58
CA SER A 94 -10.73 -18.43 14.20
C SER A 94 -11.11 -16.96 14.11
N ASP A 95 -10.17 -16.08 13.76
CA ASP A 95 -10.42 -14.67 13.47
C ASP A 95 -10.75 -14.41 11.99
N GLY A 96 -10.88 -15.47 11.19
CA GLY A 96 -11.18 -15.39 9.75
C GLY A 96 -9.98 -14.97 8.89
N LYS A 97 -8.77 -14.90 9.46
CA LYS A 97 -7.54 -14.59 8.70
C LYS A 97 -6.81 -15.86 8.30
N THR A 98 -6.18 -15.82 7.12
CA THR A 98 -5.24 -16.84 6.68
C THR A 98 -3.87 -16.58 7.29
N TYR A 99 -3.33 -17.56 8.01
CA TYR A 99 -1.97 -17.55 8.54
C TYR A 99 -1.06 -18.45 7.70
N ALA A 100 0.24 -18.16 7.70
CA ALA A 100 1.24 -18.89 6.90
C ALA A 100 1.58 -20.32 7.41
N GLY A 101 0.83 -20.83 8.39
CA GLY A 101 1.04 -22.13 9.01
C GLY A 101 0.46 -22.23 10.41
N ASP A 102 0.24 -23.46 10.87
CA ASP A 102 -0.18 -23.77 12.24
C ASP A 102 0.79 -23.16 13.28
N CYS A 103 2.10 -23.21 12.98
CA CYS A 103 3.13 -22.59 13.82
C CYS A 103 2.89 -21.09 14.04
N TYR A 104 2.49 -20.36 12.99
CA TYR A 104 2.21 -18.93 13.11
C TYR A 104 1.00 -18.71 14.02
N VAL A 105 -0.09 -19.47 13.86
CA VAL A 105 -1.27 -19.38 14.73
C VAL A 105 -0.88 -19.59 16.20
N GLU A 106 -0.11 -20.64 16.50
CA GLU A 106 0.37 -20.90 17.85
C GLU A 106 1.29 -19.81 18.41
N CYS A 107 2.12 -19.24 17.54
CA CYS A 107 3.05 -18.17 17.89
C CYS A 107 2.29 -16.87 18.23
N TYR A 108 1.36 -16.44 17.37
CA TYR A 108 0.52 -15.26 17.61
C TYR A 108 -0.34 -15.42 18.87
N ARG A 109 -0.89 -16.62 19.11
CA ARG A 109 -1.64 -16.94 20.34
C ARG A 109 -0.85 -16.65 21.62
N LYS A 110 0.48 -16.80 21.59
CA LYS A 110 1.36 -16.52 22.74
C LYS A 110 1.67 -15.02 22.91
N PHE A 111 1.70 -14.26 21.82
CA PHE A 111 2.05 -12.83 21.83
C PHE A 111 0.84 -11.89 22.00
N GLU A 112 -0.33 -12.29 21.52
CA GLU A 112 -1.58 -11.58 21.81
C GLU A 112 -2.06 -11.91 23.23
N ARG A 113 -1.43 -11.27 24.24
CA ARG A 113 -1.94 -11.21 25.63
C ARG A 113 -3.31 -10.52 25.61
N GLY A 114 -4.37 -11.26 25.28
CA GLY A 114 -5.73 -10.73 25.18
C GLY A 114 -6.66 -11.46 24.21
N LYS A 115 -6.14 -12.24 23.24
CA LYS A 115 -6.95 -13.10 22.37
C LYS A 115 -6.66 -14.58 22.62
N GLY A 116 -7.04 -15.06 23.79
CA GLY A 116 -6.95 -16.49 24.14
C GLY A 116 -7.74 -17.46 23.24
N GLY A 117 -8.36 -16.97 22.15
CA GLY A 117 -9.20 -17.73 21.23
C GLY A 117 -8.63 -17.93 19.82
N LEU A 118 -7.39 -17.49 19.52
CA LEU A 118 -6.82 -17.73 18.19
C LEU A 118 -6.46 -19.22 18.02
N CYS A 119 -7.15 -19.91 17.13
CA CYS A 119 -6.94 -21.32 16.80
C CYS A 119 -7.14 -21.58 15.31
N VAL A 120 -6.61 -22.70 14.83
CA VAL A 120 -6.80 -23.15 13.44
C VAL A 120 -8.22 -23.73 13.32
N VAL A 121 -9.01 -23.19 12.40
CA VAL A 121 -10.35 -23.68 12.06
C VAL A 121 -10.26 -24.72 10.95
N ARG A 122 -9.42 -24.48 9.94
CA ARG A 122 -9.30 -25.36 8.76
C ARG A 122 -7.94 -25.19 8.08
N GLN A 123 -7.44 -26.26 7.48
CA GLN A 123 -6.28 -26.24 6.59
C GLN A 123 -6.62 -25.56 5.25
N GLY A 124 -5.70 -24.78 4.70
CA GLY A 124 -5.92 -23.94 3.52
C GLY A 124 -6.44 -22.54 3.87
N ASP A 125 -6.47 -21.66 2.88
CA ASP A 125 -6.87 -20.26 3.10
C ASP A 125 -8.36 -20.12 3.42
N CYS A 126 -8.74 -19.08 4.18
CA CYS A 126 -10.15 -18.82 4.52
C CYS A 126 -11.05 -18.59 3.31
N ASN A 127 -10.49 -18.07 2.20
CA ASN A 127 -11.25 -17.74 0.98
C ASN A 127 -11.39 -18.91 0.00
N GLN A 128 -10.74 -20.04 0.25
CA GLN A 128 -10.92 -21.22 -0.60
C GLN A 128 -12.32 -21.79 -0.36
N LYS A 129 -13.13 -21.77 -1.42
CA LYS A 129 -14.42 -22.47 -1.45
C LYS A 129 -14.11 -23.96 -1.59
N HIS A 130 -14.57 -24.74 -0.61
CA HIS A 130 -14.56 -26.20 -0.69
C HIS A 130 -15.74 -26.70 -1.52
#